data_AF-A0A379FIF3-F1
#
_entry.id   AF-A0A379FIF3-F1
#
_cell.length_a   1.000
_cell.length_b   1.000
_cell.length_c   1.000
_cell.angle_alpha   90.00
_cell.angle_beta   90.00
_cell.angle_gamma   90.00
#
_symmetry.space_group_name_H-M   'P 1'
#
loop_
_entity.id
_entity.type
_entity.pdbx_description
1 polymer ?
#
loop_
_entity_poly.entity_id
_entity_poly.type
_entity_poly.pdbx_seq_one_letter_code
_entity_poly.pdbx_strand_id
1 'polypeptide(L)'
;MAYEIFSLRFLRRTIDDDILPLQAFANGSKQPPTVGALLIWQEGGEFKVTGHVAVITEVLEDKIRIAEQNVIHTRLPRGQQWTRELPLKVSDNGYFIEDTFDNTTLLGWMIQTEPNAYSLPQPKVAPELLAIHEAKLANKGQFAGKWLDESDPFRKSLCASTARSYD
;
A
#
# COMPACT_ATOMS: atom_id res chain seq x y z
N MET A 1 2.56 2.62 -2.78
CA MET A 1 1.23 2.47 -3.40
C MET A 1 0.21 2.07 -2.35
N ALA A 2 -1.10 2.19 -2.62
CA ALA A 2 -2.13 1.95 -1.61
C ALA A 2 -2.19 0.49 -1.15
N TYR A 3 -1.97 -0.47 -2.06
CA TYR A 3 -1.98 -1.90 -1.72
C TYR A 3 -0.93 -2.29 -0.66
N GLU A 4 0.19 -1.55 -0.58
CA GLU A 4 1.27 -1.83 0.37
C GLU A 4 0.85 -1.63 1.83
N ILE A 5 -0.23 -0.86 2.08
CA ILE A 5 -0.81 -0.68 3.41
C ILE A 5 -1.15 -2.04 4.03
N PHE A 6 -1.61 -3.01 3.23
CA PHE A 6 -1.98 -4.35 3.70
C PHE A 6 -0.81 -5.16 4.28
N SER A 7 0.42 -4.75 3.99
CA SER A 7 1.65 -5.35 4.53
C SER A 7 2.09 -4.74 5.87
N LEU A 8 1.54 -3.59 6.26
CA LEU A 8 1.85 -2.94 7.54
C LEU A 8 1.25 -3.72 8.72
N ARG A 9 1.89 -3.65 9.89
CA ARG A 9 1.43 -4.34 11.11
C ARG A 9 1.39 -3.44 12.35
N PHE A 10 1.52 -2.14 12.17
CA PHE A 10 1.40 -1.17 13.25
C PHE A 10 0.85 0.18 12.77
N LEU A 11 0.35 0.97 13.71
CA LEU A 11 0.02 2.38 13.55
C LEU A 11 0.81 3.19 14.58
N ARG A 12 1.20 4.42 14.23
CA ARG A 12 1.79 5.35 15.19
C ARG A 12 0.70 6.25 15.76
N ARG A 13 0.55 6.27 17.09
CA ARG A 13 -0.32 7.22 17.79
C ARG A 13 0.39 8.56 17.89
N THR A 14 -0.23 9.64 17.43
CA THR A 14 0.44 10.94 17.24
C THR A 14 0.62 11.75 18.52
N ILE A 15 -0.16 11.49 19.56
CA ILE A 15 -0.09 12.25 20.82
C ILE A 15 1.16 11.93 21.64
N ASP A 16 1.75 10.76 21.44
CA ASP A 16 2.86 10.23 22.25
C ASP A 16 3.85 9.34 21.48
N ASP A 17 3.71 9.24 20.15
CA ASP A 17 4.50 8.39 19.26
C ASP A 17 4.47 6.89 19.61
N ASP A 18 3.47 6.44 20.37
CA ASP A 18 3.28 5.03 20.71
C ASP A 18 2.96 4.18 19.47
N ILE A 19 3.38 2.91 19.50
CA ILE A 19 3.23 1.97 18.39
C ILE A 19 2.12 0.98 18.73
N LEU A 20 1.00 1.12 18.04
CA LEU A 20 -0.19 0.30 18.24
C LEU A 20 -0.21 -0.86 17.24
N PRO A 21 -0.60 -2.08 17.66
CA PRO A 21 -0.69 -3.22 16.74
C PRO A 21 -1.83 -3.02 15.73
N LEU A 22 -1.55 -3.42 14.48
CA LEU A 22 -2.50 -3.39 13.37
C LEU A 22 -2.53 -4.78 12.71
N GLN A 23 -3.70 -5.38 12.64
CA GLN A 23 -3.88 -6.72 12.06
C GLN A 23 -4.52 -6.64 10.69
N ALA A 24 -4.09 -7.50 9.77
CA ALA A 24 -4.69 -7.67 8.45
C ALA A 24 -5.52 -8.95 8.40
N PHE A 25 -6.69 -8.89 7.78
CA PHE A 25 -7.60 -10.01 7.61
C PHE A 25 -7.94 -10.14 6.13
N ALA A 26 -7.76 -11.34 5.57
CA ALA A 26 -8.10 -11.61 4.18
C ALA A 26 -9.61 -11.44 3.93
N ASN A 27 -9.98 -11.04 2.71
CA ASN A 27 -11.37 -11.10 2.29
C ASN A 27 -11.89 -12.56 2.38
N GLY A 28 -13.03 -12.77 3.03
CA GLY A 28 -13.51 -14.11 3.41
C GLY A 28 -13.10 -14.56 4.82
N SER A 29 -12.39 -13.74 5.60
CA SER A 29 -11.98 -14.08 6.97
C SER A 29 -13.16 -14.28 7.93
N LYS A 30 -12.95 -15.05 9.00
CA LYS A 30 -13.90 -15.20 10.12
C LYS A 30 -13.90 -14.01 11.07
N GLN A 31 -12.87 -13.15 11.05
CA GLN A 31 -12.91 -11.88 11.74
C GLN A 31 -13.86 -10.93 11.00
N PRO A 32 -14.97 -10.45 11.58
CA PRO A 32 -15.83 -9.51 10.87
C PRO A 32 -15.12 -8.20 10.56
N PRO A 33 -15.44 -7.54 9.41
CA PRO A 33 -15.08 -6.15 9.20
C PRO A 33 -15.79 -5.26 10.23
N THR A 34 -15.14 -4.17 10.63
CA THR A 34 -15.69 -3.23 11.62
C THR A 34 -15.70 -1.81 11.09
N VAL A 35 -16.58 -0.98 11.63
CA VAL A 35 -16.55 0.47 11.39
C VAL A 35 -15.18 1.03 11.77
N GLY A 36 -14.62 1.89 10.93
CA GLY A 36 -13.30 2.48 11.06
C GLY A 36 -12.15 1.63 10.52
N ALA A 37 -12.39 0.38 10.11
CA ALA A 37 -11.36 -0.46 9.53
C ALA A 37 -10.88 0.09 8.17
N LEU A 38 -9.60 -0.09 7.88
CA LEU A 38 -9.05 0.15 6.54
C LEU A 38 -9.44 -1.01 5.64
N LEU A 39 -9.84 -0.72 4.40
CA LEU A 39 -10.19 -1.70 3.38
C LEU A 39 -9.24 -1.54 2.20
N ILE A 40 -8.53 -2.60 1.82
CA ILE A 40 -7.40 -2.52 0.88
C ILE A 40 -7.62 -3.39 -0.36
N TRP A 41 -7.38 -2.82 -1.53
CA TRP A 41 -7.36 -3.50 -2.81
C TRP A 41 -5.93 -3.64 -3.34
N GLN A 42 -5.67 -4.76 -4.00
CA GLN A 42 -4.45 -5.03 -4.73
C GLN A 42 -4.34 -4.17 -5.99
N GLU A 43 -3.14 -4.00 -6.51
CA GLU A 43 -2.94 -3.50 -7.86
C GLU A 43 -3.61 -4.42 -8.91
N GLY A 44 -4.26 -3.81 -9.92
CA GLY A 44 -4.94 -4.54 -10.99
C GLY A 44 -6.33 -3.98 -11.32
N GLY A 45 -6.84 -4.31 -12.50
CA GLY A 45 -8.17 -3.87 -12.95
C GLY A 45 -8.34 -2.36 -12.98
N GLU A 46 -9.40 -1.86 -12.34
CA GLU A 46 -9.64 -0.43 -12.12
C GLU A 46 -8.47 0.26 -11.39
N PHE A 47 -7.74 -0.48 -10.55
CA PHE A 47 -6.66 0.02 -9.70
C PHE A 47 -5.27 -0.43 -10.19
N LYS A 48 -5.07 -0.44 -11.51
CA LYS A 48 -3.94 -1.08 -12.24
C LYS A 48 -2.58 -1.12 -11.53
N VAL A 49 -2.07 0.02 -11.07
CA VAL A 49 -0.71 0.15 -10.50
C VAL A 49 -0.77 0.57 -9.03
N THR A 50 -1.84 1.25 -8.63
CA THR A 50 -1.91 1.90 -7.33
C THR A 50 -2.46 1.01 -6.24
N GLY A 51 -3.27 0.01 -6.61
CA GLY A 51 -4.26 -0.54 -5.69
C GLY A 51 -5.21 0.55 -5.18
N HIS A 52 -5.94 0.26 -4.11
CA HIS A 52 -6.85 1.22 -3.51
C HIS A 52 -6.98 1.05 -2.00
N VAL A 53 -7.42 2.11 -1.32
CA VAL A 53 -7.72 2.10 0.11
C VAL A 53 -8.98 2.92 0.39
N ALA A 54 -9.86 2.36 1.20
CA ALA A 54 -11.06 3.02 1.72
C ALA A 54 -11.18 2.82 3.23
N VAL A 55 -12.12 3.52 3.86
CA VAL A 55 -12.49 3.35 5.27
C VAL A 55 -13.92 2.84 5.35
N ILE A 56 -14.15 1.80 6.14
CA ILE A 56 -15.51 1.30 6.41
C ILE A 56 -16.22 2.27 7.36
N THR A 57 -17.35 2.83 6.93
CA THR A 57 -18.13 3.79 7.73
C THR A 57 -19.31 3.13 8.44
N GLU A 58 -19.93 2.11 7.82
CA GLU A 58 -21.03 1.36 8.40
C GLU A 58 -20.94 -0.12 7.99
N VAL A 59 -21.34 -1.02 8.89
CA VAL A 59 -21.53 -2.44 8.60
C VAL A 59 -22.99 -2.77 8.83
N LEU A 60 -23.66 -3.21 7.77
CA LEU A 60 -25.07 -3.60 7.74
C LEU A 60 -25.16 -5.12 7.55
N GLU A 61 -26.39 -5.67 7.53
CA GLU A 61 -26.61 -7.12 7.43
C GLU A 61 -26.06 -7.73 6.13
N ASP A 62 -26.27 -7.04 5.01
CA ASP A 62 -25.99 -7.53 3.65
C ASP A 62 -24.95 -6.71 2.88
N LYS A 63 -24.40 -5.66 3.52
CA LYS A 63 -23.45 -4.74 2.90
C LYS A 63 -22.62 -3.96 3.90
N ILE A 64 -21.58 -3.31 3.38
CA ILE A 64 -20.87 -2.24 4.07
C ILE A 64 -21.01 -0.94 3.30
N ARG A 65 -20.89 0.17 4.01
CA ARG A 65 -20.68 1.50 3.41
C ARG A 65 -19.25 1.92 3.65
N ILE A 66 -18.63 2.49 2.63
CA ILE A 66 -17.25 2.95 2.68
C ILE A 66 -17.16 4.43 2.31
N ALA A 67 -16.13 5.09 2.81
CA ALA A 67 -15.70 6.40 2.36
C ALA A 67 -14.29 6.28 1.77
N GLU A 68 -14.09 6.88 0.60
CA GLU A 68 -12.81 6.86 -0.11
C GLU A 68 -12.60 8.15 -0.91
N GLN A 69 -11.39 8.35 -1.42
CA GLN A 69 -11.05 9.40 -2.38
C GLN A 69 -10.44 8.78 -3.63
N ASN A 70 -10.45 9.52 -4.75
CA ASN A 70 -9.87 9.08 -6.02
C ASN A 70 -10.62 7.89 -6.68
N VAL A 71 -11.94 7.86 -6.53
CA VAL A 71 -12.85 6.95 -7.26
C VAL A 71 -14.03 7.75 -7.81
N ILE A 72 -14.85 8.31 -6.91
CA ILE A 72 -15.95 9.22 -7.27
C ILE A 72 -15.42 10.66 -7.24
N HIS A 73 -15.66 11.40 -8.32
CA HIS A 73 -15.19 12.79 -8.51
C HIS A 73 -16.34 13.80 -8.57
N THR A 74 -17.53 13.39 -8.16
CA THR A 74 -18.72 14.22 -8.11
C THR A 74 -19.11 14.49 -6.65
N ARG A 75 -19.86 15.58 -6.44
CA ARG A 75 -20.36 15.93 -5.11
C ARG A 75 -21.33 14.85 -4.63
N LEU A 76 -21.10 14.33 -3.42
CA LEU A 76 -22.01 13.40 -2.77
C LEU A 76 -23.37 14.05 -2.46
N PRO A 77 -24.47 13.27 -2.41
CA PRO A 77 -25.76 13.74 -1.93
C PRO A 77 -25.67 14.44 -0.56
N ARG A 78 -26.53 15.44 -0.33
CA ARG A 78 -26.51 16.22 0.91
C ARG A 78 -26.75 15.31 2.12
N GLY A 79 -25.82 15.33 3.07
CA GLY A 79 -25.88 14.55 4.31
C GLY A 79 -25.32 13.13 4.19
N GLN A 80 -24.98 12.66 2.98
CA GLN A 80 -24.33 11.37 2.80
C GLN A 80 -22.85 11.44 3.21
N GLN A 81 -22.42 10.47 4.02
CA GLN A 81 -21.06 10.40 4.59
C GLN A 81 -20.27 9.15 4.11
N TRP A 82 -20.71 8.54 3.01
CA TRP A 82 -20.11 7.38 2.38
C TRP A 82 -20.14 7.53 0.85
N THR A 83 -19.19 6.93 0.13
CA THR A 83 -19.04 7.01 -1.33
C THR A 83 -19.70 5.85 -2.04
N ARG A 84 -19.51 4.62 -1.56
CA ARG A 84 -20.06 3.39 -2.17
C ARG A 84 -20.64 2.45 -1.12
N GLU A 85 -21.58 1.62 -1.54
CA GLU A 85 -22.03 0.44 -0.81
C GLU A 85 -21.44 -0.80 -1.47
N LEU A 86 -20.87 -1.71 -0.69
CA LEU A 86 -20.29 -2.97 -1.17
C LEU A 86 -21.06 -4.15 -0.56
N PRO A 87 -21.56 -5.11 -1.34
CA PRO A 87 -22.23 -6.29 -0.80
C PRO A 87 -21.34 -7.06 0.18
N LEU A 88 -21.95 -7.54 1.26
CA LEU A 88 -21.32 -8.34 2.31
C LEU A 88 -22.06 -9.68 2.40
N LYS A 89 -21.37 -10.76 2.05
CA LYS A 89 -21.87 -12.13 2.20
C LYS A 89 -21.36 -12.72 3.50
N VAL A 90 -22.28 -13.06 4.39
CA VAL A 90 -21.99 -13.68 5.69
C VAL A 90 -22.33 -15.17 5.63
N SER A 91 -21.40 -16.01 6.08
CA SER A 91 -21.58 -17.47 6.17
C SER A 91 -20.78 -18.04 7.34
N ASP A 92 -20.98 -19.32 7.66
CA ASP A 92 -20.18 -20.04 8.67
C ASP A 92 -18.68 -20.05 8.37
N ASN A 93 -18.31 -19.84 7.11
CA ASN A 93 -16.93 -19.78 6.65
C ASN A 93 -16.28 -18.41 6.83
N GLY A 94 -17.08 -17.34 7.01
CA GLY A 94 -16.60 -15.98 7.24
C GLY A 94 -17.39 -14.91 6.50
N TYR A 95 -16.77 -13.75 6.37
CA TYR A 95 -17.33 -12.51 5.82
C TYR A 95 -16.64 -12.19 4.51
N PHE A 96 -17.40 -12.09 3.42
CA PHE A 96 -16.86 -11.81 2.09
C PHE A 96 -17.46 -10.52 1.54
N ILE A 97 -16.61 -9.56 1.19
CA ILE A 97 -17.01 -8.27 0.62
C ILE A 97 -16.78 -8.34 -0.90
N GLU A 98 -17.80 -7.94 -1.66
CA GLU A 98 -17.74 -7.84 -3.12
C GLU A 98 -17.57 -6.39 -3.55
N ASP A 99 -16.63 -6.15 -4.46
CA ASP A 99 -16.45 -4.83 -5.04
C ASP A 99 -17.53 -4.55 -6.10
N THR A 100 -17.74 -3.28 -6.42
CA THR A 100 -18.65 -2.86 -7.50
C THR A 100 -18.04 -3.02 -8.90
N PHE A 101 -16.72 -3.22 -8.97
CA PHE A 101 -15.98 -3.50 -10.21
C PHE A 101 -15.74 -5.01 -10.33
N ASP A 102 -15.79 -5.53 -11.56
CA ASP A 102 -15.63 -6.96 -11.85
C ASP A 102 -14.16 -7.39 -12.01
N ASN A 103 -13.25 -6.42 -12.11
CA ASN A 103 -11.85 -6.64 -12.46
C ASN A 103 -10.87 -6.28 -11.33
N THR A 104 -11.35 -5.99 -10.13
CA THR A 104 -10.52 -5.62 -8.97
C THR A 104 -10.27 -6.82 -8.06
N THR A 105 -9.26 -6.70 -7.20
CA THR A 105 -8.97 -7.72 -6.18
C THR A 105 -8.92 -7.07 -4.81
N LEU A 106 -9.94 -7.31 -4.00
CA LEU A 106 -9.96 -6.88 -2.61
C LEU A 106 -9.08 -7.83 -1.77
N LEU A 107 -8.01 -7.29 -1.18
CA LEU A 107 -7.12 -8.07 -0.30
C LEU A 107 -7.82 -8.39 1.02
N GLY A 108 -8.50 -7.39 1.60
CA GLY A 108 -9.25 -7.52 2.85
C GLY A 108 -9.23 -6.23 3.67
N TRP A 109 -9.39 -6.36 4.99
CA TRP A 109 -9.46 -5.23 5.91
C TRP A 109 -8.41 -5.29 7.01
N MET A 110 -8.15 -4.13 7.63
CA MET A 110 -7.21 -4.01 8.74
C MET A 110 -7.83 -3.31 9.94
N ILE A 111 -7.55 -3.84 11.14
CA ILE A 111 -8.11 -3.37 12.41
C ILE A 111 -6.98 -3.16 13.40
N GLN A 112 -7.00 -2.03 14.12
CA GLN A 112 -6.09 -1.77 15.24
C GLN A 112 -6.54 -2.63 16.43
N THR A 113 -5.87 -3.76 16.65
CA THR A 113 -6.18 -4.74 17.69
C THR A 113 -4.97 -5.62 17.96
N GLU A 114 -4.97 -6.30 19.10
CA GLU A 114 -4.07 -7.42 19.35
C GLU A 114 -4.29 -8.54 18.31
N PRO A 115 -3.23 -9.29 17.94
CA PRO A 115 -3.33 -10.39 17.00
C PRO A 115 -4.26 -11.49 17.54
N ASN A 116 -4.99 -12.10 16.62
CA ASN A 116 -5.87 -13.22 16.92
C ASN A 116 -5.71 -14.34 15.88
N ALA A 117 -6.45 -15.44 16.06
CA ALA A 117 -6.35 -16.64 15.22
C ALA A 117 -6.67 -16.42 13.73
N TYR A 118 -7.29 -15.30 13.36
CA TYR A 118 -7.68 -14.98 11.99
C TYR A 118 -6.77 -13.92 11.34
N SER A 119 -5.83 -13.36 12.11
CA SER A 119 -4.90 -12.34 11.64
C SER A 119 -3.88 -12.96 10.70
N LEU A 120 -3.59 -12.29 9.58
CA LEU A 120 -2.55 -12.70 8.66
C LEU A 120 -1.16 -12.37 9.23
N PRO A 121 -0.18 -13.29 9.10
CA PRO A 121 1.20 -13.00 9.47
C PRO A 121 1.76 -11.84 8.64
N GLN A 122 2.79 -11.17 9.14
CA GLN A 122 3.51 -10.17 8.35
C GLN A 122 4.15 -10.84 7.12
N PRO A 123 3.95 -10.31 5.90
CA PRO A 123 4.59 -10.85 4.71
C PRO A 123 6.11 -10.71 4.82
N LYS A 124 6.83 -11.72 4.33
CA LYS A 124 8.30 -11.74 4.25
C LYS A 124 8.70 -11.81 2.79
N VAL A 125 9.66 -10.97 2.40
CA VAL A 125 10.25 -11.01 1.05
C VAL A 125 11.16 -12.23 0.96
N ALA A 126 11.10 -12.93 -0.16
CA ALA A 126 11.92 -14.09 -0.41
C ALA A 126 13.41 -13.67 -0.51
N PRO A 127 14.35 -14.29 0.25
CA PRO A 127 15.74 -13.82 0.33
C PRO A 127 16.46 -13.73 -1.01
N GLU A 128 16.12 -14.57 -1.97
CA GLU A 128 16.67 -14.60 -3.33
C GLU A 128 16.39 -13.31 -4.11
N LEU A 129 15.28 -12.62 -3.83
CA LEU A 129 14.94 -11.34 -4.45
C LEU A 129 15.76 -10.18 -3.88
N LEU A 130 16.45 -10.40 -2.76
CA LEU A 130 17.30 -9.41 -2.09
C LEU A 130 18.79 -9.57 -2.46
N ALA A 131 19.12 -10.51 -3.35
CA ALA A 131 20.49 -10.75 -3.78
C ALA A 131 21.05 -9.57 -4.58
N ILE A 132 22.28 -9.17 -4.25
CA ILE A 132 23.03 -8.15 -5.01
C ILE A 132 23.72 -8.84 -6.19
N HIS A 133 23.48 -8.35 -7.40
CA HIS A 133 24.08 -8.89 -8.63
C HIS A 133 25.05 -7.89 -9.26
N GLU A 134 26.21 -8.38 -9.69
CA GLU A 134 27.19 -7.59 -10.45
C GLU A 134 26.72 -7.44 -11.90
N ALA A 135 26.81 -6.22 -12.45
CA ALA A 135 26.60 -5.94 -13.85
C ALA A 135 27.71 -5.04 -14.39
N LYS A 136 28.15 -5.26 -15.63
CA LYS A 136 29.15 -4.44 -16.31
C LYS A 136 28.59 -3.85 -17.59
N LEU A 137 28.79 -2.55 -17.77
CA LEU A 137 28.50 -1.88 -19.03
C LEU A 137 29.63 -2.16 -20.04
N ALA A 138 29.28 -2.35 -21.31
CA ALA A 138 30.28 -2.44 -22.37
C ALA A 138 31.09 -1.14 -22.44
N ASN A 139 32.42 -1.22 -22.35
CA ASN A 139 33.28 -0.05 -22.41
C ASN A 139 33.38 0.47 -23.86
N LYS A 140 32.76 1.62 -24.12
CA LYS A 140 32.83 2.39 -25.38
C LYS A 140 33.47 3.77 -25.15
N GLY A 141 34.22 3.94 -24.06
CA GLY A 141 34.81 5.21 -23.67
C GLY A 141 33.84 6.21 -23.02
N GLN A 142 32.67 5.77 -22.55
CA GLN A 142 31.63 6.65 -21.98
C GLN A 142 32.12 7.46 -20.77
N PHE A 143 33.13 6.95 -20.06
CA PHE A 143 33.72 7.57 -18.88
C PHE A 143 35.19 7.98 -19.08
N ALA A 144 35.70 7.97 -20.31
CA ALA A 144 37.12 8.24 -20.59
C ALA A 144 37.53 9.72 -20.53
N GLY A 145 36.57 10.64 -20.35
CA GLY A 145 36.81 12.09 -20.31
C GLY A 145 35.94 12.79 -19.26
N LYS A 146 35.63 14.07 -19.49
CA LYS A 146 34.78 14.88 -18.61
C LYS A 146 33.29 14.50 -18.78
N TRP A 147 32.92 13.34 -18.27
CA TRP A 147 31.54 12.85 -18.27
C TRP A 147 30.68 13.53 -17.19
N LEU A 148 31.33 14.15 -16.19
CA LEU A 148 30.68 15.03 -15.22
C LEU A 148 30.74 16.48 -15.73
N ASP A 149 29.59 17.15 -15.74
CA ASP A 149 29.48 18.55 -16.17
C ASP A 149 30.04 19.52 -15.10
N GLU A 150 31.26 20.02 -15.33
CA GLU A 150 31.96 20.95 -14.43
C GLU A 150 31.46 22.41 -14.52
N SER A 151 30.51 22.73 -15.40
CA SER A 151 29.89 24.07 -15.42
C SER A 151 28.93 24.27 -14.23
N ASP A 152 28.41 23.17 -13.67
CA ASP A 152 27.66 23.15 -12.41
C ASP A 152 28.63 23.24 -11.20
N PRO A 153 28.52 24.27 -10.34
CA PRO A 153 29.38 24.43 -9.16
C PRO A 153 29.40 23.22 -8.21
N PHE A 154 28.28 22.49 -8.08
CA PHE A 154 28.22 21.29 -7.24
C PHE A 154 29.07 20.17 -7.83
N ARG A 155 28.85 19.84 -9.11
CA ARG A 155 29.63 18.83 -9.85
C ARG A 155 31.11 19.21 -9.93
N LYS A 156 31.42 20.50 -10.10
CA LYS A 156 32.79 21.01 -10.05
C LYS A 156 33.46 20.76 -8.69
N SER A 157 32.75 21.02 -7.59
CA SER A 157 33.26 20.71 -6.25
C SER A 157 33.48 19.22 -6.05
N LEU A 158 32.58 18.37 -6.57
CA LEU A 158 32.75 16.92 -6.54
C LEU A 158 34.03 16.52 -7.28
N CYS A 159 34.20 16.94 -8.55
CA CYS A 159 35.42 16.70 -9.33
C CYS A 159 36.68 17.18 -8.58
N ALA A 160 36.67 18.39 -8.01
CA ALA A 160 37.82 18.91 -7.28
C ALA A 160 38.17 18.08 -6.03
N SER A 161 37.17 17.47 -5.39
CA SER A 161 37.34 16.65 -4.18
C SER A 161 37.71 15.19 -4.46
N THR A 162 37.30 14.64 -5.61
CA THR A 162 37.48 13.21 -5.96
C THR A 162 38.56 12.97 -7.01
N ALA A 163 38.97 13.98 -7.78
CA ALA A 163 39.99 13.86 -8.83
C ALA A 163 41.44 13.82 -8.32
N ARG A 164 41.69 13.73 -7.01
CA ARG A 164 43.04 13.45 -6.46
C ARG A 164 43.27 11.95 -6.28
N SER A 165 43.41 11.19 -7.37
CA SER A 165 44.09 9.87 -7.36
C SER A 165 44.08 9.18 -8.73
N TYR A 166 44.55 9.85 -9.77
CA TYR A 166 45.03 9.19 -10.99
C TYR A 166 46.16 10.04 -11.59
N ASP A 167 47.28 10.10 -10.88
CA ASP A 167 48.62 10.39 -11.41
C ASP A 167 49.48 9.14 -11.24
#